data_AF-A0A4Y2A617-F1
#
_entry.id   AF-A0A4Y2A617-F1
#
_cell.length_a   1.000
_cell.length_b   1.000
_cell.length_c   1.000
_cell.angle_alpha   90.00
_cell.angle_beta   90.00
_cell.angle_gamma   90.00
#
_symmetry.space_group_name_H-M   'P 1'
#
loop_
_entity.id
_entity.type
_entity.pdbx_description
1 polymer ?
#
loop_
_entity_poly.entity_id
_entity_poly.type
_entity_poly.pdbx_seq_one_letter_code
_entity_poly.pdbx_strand_id
1 'polypeptide(L)'
;MLVNDSKDKLGGVGVVVEIDKSKFGKRMYNRGKRVDGKWVFGGIERGSKNSFFCVVEDRTSETLIEGTKKFLKPGSTVLSDCWKSYNGLTAEGLCALHNQPF
;
A
#
# COMPACT_ATOMS: atom_id res chain seq x y z
N MET A 1 -8.57 10.74 7.28
CA MET A 1 -7.62 11.81 6.94
C MET A 1 -6.66 11.23 5.91
N LEU A 2 -6.79 11.65 4.65
CA LEU A 2 -5.83 11.30 3.60
C LEU A 2 -4.69 12.30 3.71
N VAL A 3 -3.45 11.82 3.87
CA VAL A 3 -2.28 12.70 3.76
C VAL A 3 -1.80 12.57 2.31
N ASN A 4 -2.47 13.31 1.44
CA ASN A 4 -1.95 13.75 0.15
C ASN A 4 -2.88 14.84 -0.41
N ASP A 5 -2.42 16.08 -0.38
CA ASP A 5 -3.05 17.23 -1.04
C ASP A 5 -2.81 17.25 -2.57
N SER A 6 -2.06 16.28 -3.08
CA SER A 6 -1.79 16.14 -4.52
C SER A 6 -2.86 15.25 -5.15
N LYS A 7 -3.67 15.82 -6.06
CA LYS A 7 -4.67 15.10 -6.87
C LYS A 7 -4.07 14.04 -7.81
N ASP A 8 -2.75 13.94 -7.88
CA ASP A 8 -2.05 13.09 -8.84
C ASP A 8 -1.80 11.68 -8.29
N LYS A 9 -2.17 10.69 -9.09
CA LYS A 9 -1.82 9.29 -8.85
C LYS A 9 -0.29 9.11 -8.91
N LEU A 10 0.25 8.28 -8.01
CA LEU A 10 1.65 7.89 -7.99
C LEU A 10 1.97 6.87 -9.09
N GLY A 11 3.25 6.74 -9.43
CA GLY A 11 3.71 5.75 -10.38
C GLY A 11 3.57 6.17 -11.85
N GLY A 12 3.55 5.18 -12.72
CA GLY A 12 3.60 5.32 -14.18
C GLY A 12 4.54 4.28 -14.80
N VAL A 13 4.57 4.23 -16.13
CA VAL A 13 5.45 3.33 -16.87
C VAL A 13 6.91 3.55 -16.46
N GLY A 14 7.59 2.47 -16.05
CA GLY A 14 8.99 2.51 -15.60
C GLY A 14 9.19 3.00 -14.16
N VAL A 15 8.10 3.31 -13.43
CA VAL A 15 8.18 3.75 -12.04
C VAL A 15 7.86 2.59 -11.10
N VAL A 16 8.67 2.46 -10.05
CA VAL A 16 8.49 1.47 -8.99
C VAL A 16 7.85 2.13 -7.78
N VAL A 17 6.75 1.57 -7.30
CA VAL A 17 6.05 2.02 -6.08
C VAL A 17 6.03 0.89 -5.06
N GLU A 18 6.55 1.16 -3.88
CA GLU A 18 6.44 0.26 -2.73
C GLU A 18 5.12 0.52 -2.01
N ILE A 19 4.41 -0.53 -1.67
CA ILE A 19 3.16 -0.46 -0.91
C ILE A 19 3.26 -1.30 0.36
N ASP A 20 2.66 -0.80 1.45
CA ASP A 20 2.62 -1.51 2.73
C ASP A 20 1.35 -1.16 3.53
N LYS A 21 1.04 -2.00 4.53
CA LYS A 21 -0.05 -1.77 5.48
C LYS A 21 0.42 -1.94 6.92
N SER A 22 0.04 -0.97 7.75
CA SER A 22 0.38 -0.95 9.17
C SER A 22 -0.87 -0.73 10.03
N LYS A 23 -0.96 -1.43 11.16
CA LYS A 23 -2.05 -1.23 12.13
C LYS A 23 -1.60 -0.26 13.23
N PHE A 24 -2.17 0.94 13.23
CA PHE A 24 -1.96 1.93 14.29
C PHE A 24 -2.88 1.63 15.46
N GLY A 25 -2.40 1.85 16.69
CA GLY A 25 -3.19 1.55 17.91
C GLY A 25 -3.21 0.07 18.31
N LYS A 26 -2.37 -0.78 17.72
CA LYS A 26 -2.11 -2.13 18.23
C LYS A 26 -1.20 -2.06 19.45
N ARG A 27 -1.50 -2.84 20.49
CA ARG A 27 -0.60 -2.95 21.65
C ARG A 27 0.75 -3.53 21.23
N MET A 28 1.83 -2.85 21.58
CA MET A 28 3.15 -3.46 21.61
C MET A 28 3.27 -4.33 22.87
N TYR A 29 3.68 -5.59 22.69
CA TYR A 29 3.94 -6.55 23.78
C TYR A 29 2.76 -6.83 24.73
N ASN A 30 1.52 -6.68 24.24
CA ASN A 30 0.27 -6.83 25.04
C ASN A 30 0.15 -5.89 26.26
N ARG A 31 1.08 -4.93 26.43
CA ARG A 31 1.07 -3.96 27.53
C ARG A 31 0.27 -2.70 27.16
N GLY A 32 -0.26 -2.01 28.16
CA GLY A 32 -1.00 -0.75 28.00
C GLY A 32 -2.52 -0.91 27.78
N LYS A 33 -3.21 0.19 27.46
CA LYS A 33 -4.67 0.23 27.25
C LYS A 33 -5.08 -0.46 25.95
N ARG A 34 -6.30 -1.02 25.90
CA ARG A 34 -6.83 -1.61 24.66
C ARG A 34 -7.35 -0.44 23.83
N VAL A 35 -6.81 -0.27 22.63
CA VAL A 35 -7.26 0.74 21.67
C VAL A 35 -7.77 -0.01 20.46
N ASP A 36 -8.91 0.42 19.92
CA ASP A 36 -9.35 -0.09 18.63
C ASP A 36 -8.46 0.52 17.54
N GLY A 37 -7.57 -0.31 17.01
CA GLY A 37 -6.55 0.14 16.07
C GLY A 37 -7.08 0.27 14.66
N LYS A 38 -6.69 1.33 13.96
CA LYS A 38 -7.03 1.56 12.55
C LYS A 38 -5.93 1.00 11.65
N TRP A 39 -6.31 0.45 10.51
CA TRP A 39 -5.38 0.07 9.48
C TRP A 39 -5.04 1.30 8.63
N VAL A 40 -3.76 1.45 8.31
CA VAL A 40 -3.28 2.45 7.38
C VAL A 40 -2.59 1.70 6.26
N PHE A 41 -3.07 1.92 5.05
CA PHE A 41 -2.47 1.48 3.81
C PHE A 41 -1.73 2.66 3.19
N GLY A 42 -0.52 2.44 2.69
CA GLY A 42 0.25 3.49 2.06
C GLY A 42 1.19 2.96 1.00
N GLY A 43 1.78 3.89 0.26
CA GLY A 43 2.83 3.58 -0.68
C GLY A 43 3.72 4.76 -0.98
N ILE A 44 4.92 4.47 -1.44
CA ILE A 44 5.96 5.45 -1.76
C ILE A 44 6.61 5.09 -3.10
N GLU A 45 6.79 6.11 -3.93
CA GLU A 45 7.51 5.98 -5.20
C GLU A 45 9.02 5.94 -4.93
N ARG A 46 9.71 4.91 -5.44
CA ARG A 46 11.17 4.79 -5.28
C ARG A 46 11.88 5.91 -6.01
N GLY A 47 12.86 6.51 -5.34
CA GLY A 47 13.67 7.59 -5.91
C GLY A 47 12.98 8.96 -5.90
N SER A 48 11.73 9.05 -5.41
CA SER A 48 11.04 10.31 -5.17
C SER A 48 10.62 10.43 -3.69
N LYS A 49 10.06 11.57 -3.31
CA LYS A 49 9.44 11.77 -1.98
C LYS A 49 7.91 11.65 -2.05
N ASN A 50 7.37 11.24 -3.20
CA ASN A 50 5.94 11.13 -3.39
C ASN A 50 5.43 9.86 -2.72
N SER A 51 4.50 10.02 -1.80
CA SER A 51 3.91 8.92 -1.03
C SER A 51 2.43 9.19 -0.80
N PHE A 52 1.63 8.16 -0.52
CA PHE A 52 0.24 8.29 -0.11
C PHE A 52 -0.02 7.50 1.17
N PHE A 53 -0.98 7.98 1.97
CA PHE A 53 -1.49 7.26 3.13
C PHE A 53 -3.02 7.30 3.15
N CYS A 54 -3.63 6.14 3.35
CA CYS A 54 -5.06 5.92 3.40
C CYS A 54 -5.43 5.09 4.63
N VAL A 55 -6.31 5.62 5.46
CA VAL A 55 -6.90 4.84 6.55
C VAL A 55 -7.95 3.91 5.94
N VAL A 56 -7.82 2.61 6.20
CA VAL A 56 -8.74 1.58 5.72
C VAL A 56 -9.39 0.88 6.92
N GLU A 57 -10.63 0.44 6.76
CA GLU A 57 -11.38 -0.22 7.83
C GLU A 57 -10.90 -1.66 8.03
N ASP A 58 -10.57 -2.34 6.94
CA ASP A 58 -10.11 -3.71 6.91
C ASP A 58 -8.88 -3.90 6.01
N ARG A 59 -8.33 -5.12 6.05
CA ARG A 59 -7.12 -5.51 5.31
C ARG A 59 -7.43 -6.66 4.34
N THR A 60 -8.64 -6.63 3.80
CA THR A 60 -9.07 -7.59 2.78
C THR A 60 -8.30 -7.32 1.49
N SER A 61 -8.18 -8.35 0.66
CA SER A 61 -7.51 -8.24 -0.64
C SER A 61 -8.18 -7.19 -1.51
N GLU A 62 -9.52 -7.16 -1.48
CA GLU A 62 -10.36 -6.22 -2.23
C GLU A 62 -10.03 -4.77 -1.87
N THR A 63 -10.09 -4.40 -0.58
CA THR A 63 -9.79 -3.03 -0.12
C THR A 63 -8.37 -2.59 -0.51
N LEU A 64 -7.38 -3.48 -0.42
CA LEU A 64 -6.01 -3.18 -0.78
C LEU A 64 -5.82 -3.03 -2.30
N ILE A 65 -6.47 -3.88 -3.09
CA ILE A 65 -6.44 -3.82 -4.56
C ILE A 65 -7.12 -2.52 -5.04
N GLU A 66 -8.31 -2.20 -4.53
CA GLU A 66 -9.04 -0.97 -4.87
C GLU A 66 -8.25 0.28 -4.48
N GLY A 67 -7.67 0.29 -3.27
CA GLY A 67 -6.77 1.36 -2.84
C GLY A 67 -5.61 1.53 -3.81
N THR A 68 -4.98 0.43 -4.22
CA THR A 68 -3.86 0.44 -5.17
C THR A 68 -4.26 1.05 -6.52
N LYS A 69 -5.42 0.68 -7.10
CA LYS A 69 -5.93 1.29 -8.36
C LYS A 69 -6.25 2.77 -8.23
N LYS A 70 -6.74 3.17 -7.06
CA LYS A 70 -7.11 4.56 -6.78
C LYS A 70 -5.88 5.45 -6.75
N PHE A 71 -4.79 4.98 -6.12
CA PHE A 71 -3.60 5.78 -5.89
C PHE A 71 -2.49 5.59 -6.91
N LEU A 72 -2.47 4.49 -7.69
CA LEU A 72 -1.43 4.22 -8.68
C LEU A 72 -1.90 4.43 -10.12
N LYS A 73 -0.99 4.91 -10.97
CA LYS A 73 -1.17 4.97 -12.43
C LYS A 73 -1.00 3.59 -13.05
N PRO A 74 -1.75 3.26 -14.12
CA PRO A 74 -1.51 2.05 -14.91
C PRO A 74 -0.04 1.96 -15.40
N GLY A 75 0.49 0.75 -15.50
CA GLY A 75 1.87 0.49 -15.92
C GLY A 75 2.95 0.69 -14.84
N SER A 76 2.54 1.01 -13.61
CA SER A 76 3.44 1.05 -12.45
C SER A 76 3.93 -0.34 -12.08
N THR A 77 5.18 -0.44 -11.63
CA THR A 77 5.70 -1.64 -10.98
C THR A 77 5.43 -1.55 -9.49
N VAL A 78 4.79 -2.56 -8.91
CA VAL A 78 4.40 -2.54 -7.49
C VAL A 78 5.24 -3.53 -6.70
N LEU A 79 5.90 -3.03 -5.67
CA LEU A 79 6.62 -3.84 -4.69
C LEU A 79 5.78 -3.93 -3.41
N SER A 80 5.52 -5.14 -2.94
CA SER A 80 4.82 -5.37 -1.67
C SER A 80 5.51 -6.46 -0.87
N ASP A 81 5.20 -6.53 0.43
CA ASP A 81 5.65 -7.56 1.38
C ASP A 81 5.18 -9.00 1.07
N CYS A 82 4.73 -9.25 -0.17
CA CYS A 82 4.31 -10.56 -0.67
C CYS A 82 3.22 -11.23 0.17
N TRP A 83 2.34 -10.44 0.80
CA TRP A 83 1.15 -11.01 1.44
C TRP A 83 0.23 -11.63 0.39
N LYS A 84 -0.22 -12.88 0.61
CA LYS A 84 -1.27 -13.58 -0.17
C LYS A 84 -2.45 -12.72 -0.64
N SER A 85 -2.78 -11.64 0.08
CA SER A 85 -3.83 -10.69 -0.30
C SER A 85 -3.56 -9.96 -1.63
N TYR A 86 -2.32 -9.96 -2.12
CA TYR A 86 -1.91 -9.30 -3.36
C TYR A 86 -1.85 -10.22 -4.58
N ASN A 87 -2.22 -11.50 -4.45
CA ASN A 87 -2.18 -12.47 -5.55
C ASN A 87 -3.01 -12.08 -6.80
N GLY A 88 -3.94 -11.12 -6.67
CA GLY A 88 -4.75 -10.58 -7.77
C GLY A 88 -4.16 -9.38 -8.51
N LEU A 89 -3.06 -8.78 -8.04
CA LEU A 89 -2.51 -7.55 -8.64
C LEU A 89 -1.96 -7.76 -10.07
N THR A 90 -1.49 -8.96 -10.40
CA THR A 90 -0.96 -9.29 -11.73
C THR A 90 -2.04 -9.31 -12.81
N ALA A 91 -3.30 -9.58 -12.47
CA ALA A 91 -4.43 -9.55 -13.40
C ALA A 91 -4.85 -8.11 -13.78
N GLU A 92 -4.35 -7.12 -13.05
CA GLU A 92 -4.74 -5.71 -13.12
C GLU A 92 -3.73 -4.86 -13.92
N GLY A 93 -2.75 -5.48 -14.58
CA GLY A 93 -1.70 -4.78 -15.34
C GLY A 93 -0.59 -4.17 -14.48
N LEU A 94 -0.43 -4.62 -13.23
CA LEU A 94 0.66 -4.23 -12.34
C LEU A 94 1.69 -5.37 -12.25
N CYS A 95 2.95 -5.07 -12.57
CA CYS A 95 4.05 -6.02 -12.38
C CYS A 95 4.38 -6.11 -10.89
N ALA A 96 3.88 -7.15 -10.22
CA ALA A 96 4.30 -7.50 -8.88
C ALA A 96 5.69 -8.17 -8.96
N LEU A 97 6.74 -7.42 -8.65
CA LEU A 97 8.07 -8.01 -8.48
C LEU A 97 8.12 -8.71 -7.12
N HIS A 98 7.77 -9.99 -7.13
CA HIS A 98 7.95 -10.89 -6.00
C HIS A 98 9.45 -11.11 -5.77
N ASN A 99 9.91 -10.92 -4.53
CA ASN A 99 11.24 -11.24 -4.02
C ASN A 99 12.37 -11.16 -5.06
N GLN A 100 12.93 -9.96 -5.26
CA GLN A 100 14.35 -9.93 -5.55
C GLN A 100 15.08 -10.02 -4.21
N PRO A 101 15.87 -11.07 -3.95
CA PRO A 101 16.74 -11.08 -2.78
C PRO A 101 17.69 -9.89 -2.91
N PHE A 102 17.93 -9.20 -1.78
CA PHE A 102 19.09 -8.34 -1.66
C PHE A 102 20.36 -9.17 -1.86
#